data_AF-A0AAJ7E5P1-F1
#
_entry.id   AF-A0AAJ7E5P1-F1
#
_cell.length_a   1.000
_cell.length_b   1.000
_cell.length_c   1.000
_cell.angle_alpha   90.00
_cell.angle_beta   90.00
_cell.angle_gamma   90.00
#
_symmetry.space_group_name_H-M   'P 1'
#
loop_
_entity.id
_entity.type
_entity.pdbx_description
1 polymer ?
#
loop_
_entity_poly.entity_id
_entity_poly.type
_entity_poly.pdbx_seq_one_letter_code
_entity_poly.pdbx_strand_id
1 'polypeptide(L)'
;MSRLDLVIFGATGFTGKHAVMECARIAKKKTGLTWGIAGRSQSKLNAVLEEATKKTGEDLSSIPVLIADVGDEESLLAMCQRAKVLVNCCGPYRLYGEPVVAAAVRAKTHYVDVSGEPQFIETMQLRYDGPAREAGVYVISACGFDSIPNDLGVVFLEQNFEGTLNSVESYISTHVAEEQSALARRHGVVHRGTWESVVYGVTHRRELPALRKQLYPDRLPPFTHKLCKRSIHKKDGGWCVPFPGADSSIVYRSQRELHNHTNKRPVQFAVYFHFPNLLSLLAVLFVGFILVVFSMTKVTRNWLIDYPRLFSFGAVTDDVKEEVMDNTYFQMLLYGEGWEKGSDETKPPNKKMVAKVSGRNPGYGATVVALLHSALTLLHHTDHMPPPGGVLTTALAFRDTDLIQRLHHDGLKFEIIQK
;
A
#
# COMPACT_ATOMS: atom_id res chain seq x y z
N MET A 1 25.23 -0.17 21.13
CA MET A 1 25.42 -0.42 19.68
C MET A 1 24.58 0.59 18.92
N SER A 2 25.08 1.12 17.80
CA SER A 2 24.29 2.01 16.94
C SER A 2 23.09 1.24 16.33
N ARG A 3 21.93 1.91 16.22
CA ARG A 3 20.75 1.38 15.51
C ARG A 3 21.06 1.27 14.02
N LEU A 4 20.64 0.18 13.39
CA LEU A 4 20.59 0.04 11.94
C LEU A 4 19.62 1.08 11.37
N ASP A 5 19.86 1.56 10.16
CA ASP A 5 18.93 2.46 9.49
C ASP A 5 17.58 1.79 9.28
N LEU A 6 17.56 0.55 8.78
CA LEU A 6 16.32 -0.20 8.67
C LEU A 6 16.46 -1.71 8.97
N VAL A 7 15.36 -2.32 9.39
CA VAL A 7 15.24 -3.78 9.52
C VAL A 7 13.99 -4.25 8.77
N ILE A 8 14.14 -5.27 7.93
CA ILE A 8 13.03 -5.89 7.20
C ILE A 8 12.52 -7.09 8.00
N PHE A 9 11.34 -6.95 8.61
CA PHE A 9 10.68 -8.02 9.36
C PHE A 9 9.72 -8.81 8.47
N GLY A 10 9.66 -10.14 8.67
CA GLY A 10 8.94 -11.03 7.76
C GLY A 10 9.74 -11.35 6.50
N ALA A 11 11.08 -11.25 6.55
CA ALA A 11 11.98 -11.40 5.42
C ALA A 11 11.91 -12.77 4.71
N THR A 12 11.43 -13.81 5.40
CA THR A 12 11.26 -15.15 4.83
C THR A 12 9.95 -15.32 4.04
N GLY A 13 9.00 -14.39 4.18
CA GLY A 13 7.73 -14.38 3.45
C GLY A 13 7.91 -13.91 2.01
N PHE A 14 6.88 -14.11 1.18
CA PHE A 14 6.94 -13.79 -0.26
C PHE A 14 7.33 -12.33 -0.53
N THR A 15 6.56 -11.37 0.00
CA THR A 15 6.90 -9.93 -0.12
C THR A 15 8.23 -9.58 0.57
N GLY A 16 8.52 -10.20 1.72
CA GLY A 16 9.77 -10.00 2.45
C GLY A 16 11.01 -10.35 1.63
N LYS A 17 10.99 -11.47 0.91
CA LYS A 17 12.09 -11.86 0.01
C LYS A 17 12.33 -10.82 -1.08
N HIS A 18 11.26 -10.32 -1.70
CA HIS A 18 11.38 -9.24 -2.69
C HIS A 18 11.92 -7.95 -2.08
N ALA A 19 11.51 -7.61 -0.86
CA ALA A 19 12.04 -6.45 -0.14
C ALA A 19 13.53 -6.60 0.18
N VAL A 20 14.01 -7.80 0.56
CA VAL A 20 15.44 -8.06 0.79
C VAL A 20 16.24 -7.88 -0.51
N MET A 21 15.77 -8.46 -1.62
CA MET A 21 16.45 -8.32 -2.92
C MET A 21 16.51 -6.86 -3.37
N GLU A 22 15.43 -6.11 -3.21
CA GLU A 22 15.39 -4.71 -3.60
C GLU A 22 16.23 -3.82 -2.68
N CYS A 23 16.24 -4.10 -1.37
CA CYS A 23 17.09 -3.39 -0.41
C CYS A 23 18.57 -3.59 -0.72
N ALA A 24 18.99 -4.79 -1.14
CA ALA A 24 20.36 -5.04 -1.58
C ALA A 24 20.74 -4.19 -2.81
N ARG A 25 19.84 -4.07 -3.82
CA ARG A 25 20.08 -3.22 -5.00
C ARG A 25 20.17 -1.73 -4.64
N ILE A 26 19.32 -1.27 -3.73
CA ILE A 26 19.34 0.11 -3.23
C ILE A 26 20.64 0.38 -2.45
N ALA A 27 21.02 -0.52 -1.54
CA ALA A 27 22.23 -0.39 -0.72
C ALA A 27 23.50 -0.32 -1.58
N LYS A 28 23.55 -1.04 -2.70
CA LYS A 28 24.64 -0.93 -3.68
C LYS A 28 24.77 0.49 -4.25
N LYS A 29 23.64 1.12 -4.60
CA LYS A 29 23.61 2.47 -5.17
C LYS A 29 23.88 3.56 -4.12
N LYS A 30 23.52 3.31 -2.86
CA LYS A 30 23.60 4.29 -1.76
C LYS A 30 24.58 3.83 -0.69
N THR A 31 25.82 4.30 -0.82
CA THR A 31 26.90 3.97 0.13
C THR A 31 26.52 4.35 1.56
N GLY A 32 26.80 3.44 2.51
CA GLY A 32 26.63 3.68 3.94
C GLY A 32 25.26 3.32 4.54
N LEU A 33 24.31 2.78 3.77
CA LEU A 33 23.04 2.29 4.31
C LEU A 33 23.27 1.04 5.18
N THR A 34 22.96 1.14 6.48
CA THR A 34 23.03 -0.01 7.41
C THR A 34 21.65 -0.65 7.54
N TRP A 35 21.54 -1.95 7.21
CA TRP A 35 20.26 -2.64 7.24
C TRP A 35 20.39 -4.07 7.72
N GLY A 36 19.29 -4.67 8.16
CA GLY A 36 19.22 -6.06 8.62
C GLY A 36 17.91 -6.73 8.23
N ILE A 37 17.85 -8.05 8.43
CA ILE A 37 16.64 -8.85 8.21
C ILE A 37 16.18 -9.53 9.48
N ALA A 38 14.86 -9.73 9.61
CA ALA A 38 14.28 -10.33 10.79
C ALA A 38 13.15 -11.31 10.49
N GLY A 39 13.03 -12.32 11.34
CA GLY A 39 11.99 -13.34 11.29
C GLY A 39 12.21 -14.45 12.31
N ARG A 40 11.40 -15.50 12.26
CA ARG A 40 11.37 -16.55 13.29
C ARG A 40 12.49 -17.60 13.17
N SER A 41 13.11 -17.72 12.01
CA SER A 41 13.99 -18.85 11.70
C SER A 41 15.30 -18.36 11.10
N GLN A 42 16.39 -18.49 11.89
CA GLN A 42 17.75 -18.13 11.47
C GLN A 42 18.15 -18.80 10.15
N SER A 43 17.90 -20.10 10.02
CA SER A 43 18.27 -20.86 8.81
C SER A 43 17.54 -20.37 7.57
N LYS A 44 16.24 -20.05 7.67
CA LYS A 44 15.48 -19.48 6.54
C LYS A 44 15.94 -18.07 6.20
N LEU A 45 16.31 -17.26 7.19
CA LEU A 45 16.84 -15.91 6.96
C LEU A 45 18.19 -15.97 6.22
N ASN A 46 19.09 -16.85 6.65
CA ASN A 46 20.37 -17.08 5.96
C ASN A 46 20.15 -17.53 4.50
N ALA A 47 19.21 -18.46 4.27
CA ALA A 47 18.87 -18.91 2.92
C ALA A 47 18.35 -17.77 2.02
N VAL A 48 17.59 -16.81 2.58
CA VAL A 48 17.14 -15.62 1.85
C VAL A 48 18.32 -14.72 1.48
N LEU A 49 19.28 -14.52 2.39
CA LEU A 49 20.50 -13.75 2.08
C LEU A 49 21.33 -14.43 0.99
N GLU A 50 21.51 -15.76 1.06
CA GLU A 50 22.21 -16.52 0.01
C GLU A 50 21.51 -16.43 -1.35
N GLU A 51 20.18 -16.54 -1.38
CA GLU A 51 19.39 -16.37 -2.60
C GLU A 51 19.54 -14.95 -3.16
N ALA A 52 19.45 -13.93 -2.31
CA ALA A 52 19.59 -12.53 -2.70
C ALA A 52 21.02 -12.22 -3.17
N THR A 53 22.07 -12.76 -2.55
CA THR A 53 23.46 -12.66 -3.01
C THR A 53 23.60 -13.20 -4.42
N LYS A 54 23.06 -14.39 -4.71
CA LYS A 54 23.10 -15.00 -6.05
C LYS A 54 22.37 -14.17 -7.11
N LYS A 55 21.21 -13.60 -6.76
CA LYS A 55 20.37 -12.83 -7.69
C LYS A 55 20.86 -11.40 -7.92
N THR A 56 21.49 -10.78 -6.93
CA THR A 56 21.90 -9.37 -6.99
C THR A 56 23.39 -9.20 -7.29
N GLY A 57 24.20 -10.22 -7.01
CA GLY A 57 25.66 -10.16 -7.12
C GLY A 57 26.33 -9.43 -5.94
N GLU A 58 25.58 -9.03 -4.92
CA GLU A 58 26.10 -8.35 -3.73
C GLU A 58 26.42 -9.34 -2.61
N ASP A 59 27.54 -9.15 -1.91
CA ASP A 59 27.85 -9.95 -0.72
C ASP A 59 27.01 -9.51 0.47
N LEU A 60 26.02 -10.32 0.82
CA LEU A 60 25.11 -10.08 1.95
C LEU A 60 25.46 -10.89 3.21
N SER A 61 26.63 -11.55 3.25
CA SER A 61 27.04 -12.39 4.40
C SER A 61 27.19 -11.62 5.71
N SER A 62 27.45 -10.31 5.62
CA SER A 62 27.61 -9.41 6.77
C SER A 62 26.29 -8.80 7.25
N ILE A 63 25.18 -9.01 6.54
CA ILE A 63 23.88 -8.44 6.91
C ILE A 63 23.39 -9.03 8.24
N PRO A 64 23.13 -8.19 9.27
CA PRO A 64 22.62 -8.66 10.55
C PRO A 64 21.30 -9.40 10.40
N VAL A 65 21.24 -10.58 11.03
CA VAL A 65 20.02 -11.38 11.15
C VAL A 65 19.50 -11.30 12.57
N LEU A 66 18.24 -10.91 12.72
CA LEU A 66 17.56 -10.76 14.01
C LEU A 66 16.43 -11.79 14.13
N ILE A 67 16.35 -12.47 15.26
CA ILE A 67 15.24 -13.38 15.54
C ILE A 67 14.12 -12.63 16.24
N ALA A 68 12.92 -12.74 15.66
CA ALA A 68 11.71 -12.13 16.20
C ALA A 68 10.49 -12.97 15.83
N ASP A 69 9.61 -13.19 16.81
CA ASP A 69 8.35 -13.90 16.66
C ASP A 69 7.19 -12.99 17.11
N VAL A 70 6.10 -13.00 16.34
CA VAL A 70 4.90 -12.21 16.64
C VAL A 70 4.17 -12.71 17.90
N GLY A 71 4.45 -13.94 18.34
CA GLY A 71 3.99 -14.48 19.63
C GLY A 71 4.89 -14.15 20.83
N ASP A 72 6.01 -13.45 20.62
CA ASP A 72 6.98 -13.11 21.66
C ASP A 72 7.26 -11.59 21.65
N GLU A 73 6.60 -10.88 22.56
CA GLU A 73 6.70 -9.42 22.69
C GLU A 73 8.12 -8.91 22.99
N GLU A 74 8.92 -9.67 23.74
CA GLU A 74 10.29 -9.29 24.07
C GLU A 74 11.17 -9.38 22.84
N SER A 75 11.00 -10.43 22.02
CA SER A 75 11.71 -10.56 20.75
C SER A 75 11.38 -9.41 19.77
N LEU A 76 10.11 -9.01 19.68
CA LEU A 76 9.68 -7.88 18.85
C LEU A 76 10.30 -6.57 19.34
N LEU A 77 10.31 -6.34 20.65
CA LEU A 77 10.92 -5.14 21.23
C LEU A 77 12.42 -5.10 20.96
N ALA A 78 13.13 -6.21 21.18
CA ALA A 78 14.56 -6.32 20.96
C ALA A 78 14.92 -6.04 19.49
N MET A 79 14.13 -6.57 18.54
CA MET A 79 14.27 -6.25 17.12
C MET A 79 14.06 -4.75 16.85
N CYS A 80 12.98 -4.17 17.37
CA CYS A 80 12.66 -2.76 17.12
C CYS A 80 13.75 -1.83 17.67
N GLN A 81 14.32 -2.14 18.84
CA GLN A 81 15.42 -1.36 19.44
C GLN A 81 16.71 -1.37 18.59
N ARG A 82 16.84 -2.31 17.65
CA ARG A 82 18.00 -2.41 16.74
C ARG A 82 17.85 -1.60 15.46
N ALA A 83 16.68 -1.02 15.18
CA ALA A 83 16.37 -0.34 13.91
C ALA A 83 15.91 1.10 14.14
N LYS A 84 16.24 2.03 13.24
CA LYS A 84 15.63 3.37 13.19
C LYS A 84 14.25 3.31 12.52
N VAL A 85 14.13 2.54 11.45
CA VAL A 85 12.87 2.24 10.75
C VAL A 85 12.67 0.72 10.68
N LEU A 86 11.48 0.26 11.09
CA LEU A 86 11.05 -1.11 10.87
C LEU A 86 10.22 -1.19 9.59
N VAL A 87 10.63 -2.05 8.66
CA VAL A 87 9.90 -2.38 7.44
C VAL A 87 9.19 -3.71 7.68
N ASN A 88 7.88 -3.66 7.92
CA ASN A 88 7.10 -4.84 8.23
C ASN A 88 6.48 -5.45 6.97
N CYS A 89 6.89 -6.68 6.63
CA CYS A 89 6.32 -7.51 5.58
C CYS A 89 5.57 -8.74 6.14
N CYS A 90 5.31 -8.78 7.44
CA CYS A 90 4.66 -9.90 8.12
C CYS A 90 3.13 -9.71 8.17
N GLY A 91 2.45 -10.24 7.14
CA GLY A 91 0.99 -10.34 7.10
C GLY A 91 0.46 -11.76 7.38
N PRO A 92 -0.88 -11.94 7.49
CA PRO A 92 -1.92 -10.91 7.46
C PRO A 92 -1.84 -9.95 8.65
N TYR A 93 -1.90 -8.64 8.41
CA TYR A 93 -1.58 -7.61 9.40
C TYR A 93 -2.63 -7.50 10.48
N ARG A 94 -3.90 -7.80 10.16
CA ARG A 94 -4.95 -7.90 11.18
C ARG A 94 -4.59 -8.87 12.32
N LEU A 95 -3.90 -9.96 12.01
CA LEU A 95 -3.58 -11.00 12.98
C LEU A 95 -2.25 -10.73 13.68
N TYR A 96 -1.27 -10.22 12.93
CA TYR A 96 0.12 -10.19 13.37
C TYR A 96 0.73 -8.79 13.43
N GLY A 97 0.05 -7.77 12.86
CA GLY A 97 0.61 -6.43 12.70
C GLY A 97 0.59 -5.60 13.97
N GLU A 98 -0.46 -5.71 14.80
CA GLU A 98 -0.60 -4.87 15.98
C GLU A 98 0.55 -5.06 17.00
N PRO A 99 0.93 -6.30 17.39
CA PRO A 99 2.06 -6.49 18.31
C PRO A 99 3.37 -5.84 17.80
N VAL A 100 3.56 -5.83 16.48
CA VAL A 100 4.72 -5.23 15.82
C VAL A 100 4.67 -3.69 15.90
N VAL A 101 3.51 -3.08 15.65
CA VAL A 101 3.31 -1.63 15.81
C VAL A 101 3.53 -1.21 17.26
N ALA A 102 2.97 -1.95 18.22
CA ALA A 102 3.14 -1.69 19.64
C ALA A 102 4.61 -1.72 20.06
N ALA A 103 5.35 -2.74 19.61
CA ALA A 103 6.79 -2.85 19.85
C ALA A 103 7.60 -1.71 19.22
N ALA A 104 7.26 -1.31 17.98
CA ALA A 104 7.92 -0.21 17.28
C ALA A 104 7.72 1.13 18.01
N VAL A 105 6.49 1.44 18.41
CA VAL A 105 6.17 2.65 19.19
C VAL A 105 6.91 2.64 20.53
N ARG A 106 6.87 1.51 21.26
CA ARG A 106 7.58 1.36 22.55
C ARG A 106 9.10 1.52 22.41
N ALA A 107 9.68 1.04 21.32
CA ALA A 107 11.10 1.15 21.02
C ALA A 107 11.53 2.53 20.48
N LYS A 108 10.57 3.44 20.22
CA LYS A 108 10.80 4.69 19.47
C LYS A 108 11.44 4.43 18.10
N THR A 109 10.85 3.50 17.37
CA THR A 109 11.23 3.09 16.01
C THR A 109 10.11 3.46 15.04
N HIS A 110 10.45 4.16 13.95
CA HIS A 110 9.49 4.43 12.90
C HIS A 110 9.05 3.13 12.23
N TYR A 111 7.86 3.10 11.66
CA TYR A 111 7.25 1.89 11.14
C TYR A 111 6.64 2.14 9.76
N VAL A 112 6.91 1.23 8.82
CA VAL A 112 6.20 1.16 7.54
C VAL A 112 5.76 -0.27 7.23
N ASP A 113 4.65 -0.42 6.52
CA ASP A 113 4.17 -1.70 6.02
C ASP A 113 3.48 -1.60 4.66
N VAL A 114 3.10 -2.75 4.10
CA VAL A 114 2.33 -2.86 2.85
C VAL A 114 0.90 -3.35 3.10
N SER A 115 0.31 -3.02 4.24
CA SER A 115 -1.04 -3.48 4.55
C SER A 115 -2.06 -2.84 3.61
N GLY A 116 -2.86 -3.69 2.95
CA GLY A 116 -4.06 -3.30 2.22
C GLY A 116 -5.35 -3.51 3.02
N GLU A 117 -5.28 -3.58 4.36
CA GLU A 117 -6.42 -3.94 5.23
C GLU A 117 -6.96 -2.72 6.00
N PRO A 118 -8.02 -2.03 5.53
CA PRO A 118 -8.47 -0.76 6.13
C PRO A 118 -8.79 -0.85 7.62
N GLN A 119 -9.34 -1.97 8.07
CA GLN A 119 -9.68 -2.13 9.48
C GLN A 119 -8.43 -2.18 10.36
N PHE A 120 -7.35 -2.84 9.92
CA PHE A 120 -6.10 -2.85 10.65
C PHE A 120 -5.54 -1.43 10.71
N ILE A 121 -5.45 -0.76 9.55
CA ILE A 121 -4.88 0.59 9.43
C ILE A 121 -5.64 1.60 10.31
N GLU A 122 -6.97 1.59 10.24
CA GLU A 122 -7.83 2.48 11.03
C GLU A 122 -7.78 2.12 12.54
N THR A 123 -7.60 0.84 12.89
CA THR A 123 -7.43 0.42 14.29
C THR A 123 -6.10 0.91 14.83
N MET A 124 -5.03 0.85 14.03
CA MET A 124 -3.72 1.39 14.42
C MET A 124 -3.79 2.89 14.61
N GLN A 125 -4.48 3.62 13.74
CA GLN A 125 -4.74 5.05 13.93
C GLN A 125 -5.46 5.31 15.27
N LEU A 126 -6.57 4.61 15.52
CA LEU A 126 -7.37 4.85 16.72
C LEU A 126 -6.59 4.61 18.01
N ARG A 127 -5.74 3.58 18.03
CA ARG A 127 -5.07 3.12 19.25
C ARG A 127 -3.66 3.70 19.44
N TYR A 128 -2.95 3.98 18.36
CA TYR A 128 -1.52 4.31 18.40
C TYR A 128 -1.17 5.71 17.88
N ASP A 129 -2.11 6.53 17.39
CA ASP A 129 -1.77 7.90 16.97
C ASP A 129 -1.18 8.73 18.14
N GLY A 130 -1.89 8.78 19.28
CA GLY A 130 -1.40 9.45 20.50
C GLY A 130 -0.05 8.88 20.98
N PRO A 131 0.06 7.57 21.27
CA PRO A 131 1.32 6.94 21.67
C PRO A 131 2.48 7.17 20.70
N ALA A 132 2.24 7.14 19.38
CA ALA A 132 3.28 7.39 18.39
C ALA A 132 3.74 8.86 18.39
N ARG A 133 2.83 9.81 18.58
CA ARG A 133 3.16 11.24 18.74
C ARG A 133 4.01 11.48 19.99
N GLU A 134 3.63 10.88 21.12
CA GLU A 134 4.39 10.98 22.38
C GLU A 134 5.79 10.36 22.25
N ALA A 135 5.91 9.25 21.51
CA ALA A 135 7.18 8.61 21.24
C ALA A 135 8.06 9.35 20.21
N GLY A 136 7.50 10.32 19.47
CA GLY A 136 8.19 11.05 18.41
C GLY A 136 8.44 10.19 17.15
N VAL A 137 7.57 9.22 16.88
CA VAL A 137 7.73 8.28 15.76
C VAL A 137 6.57 8.33 14.80
N TYR A 138 6.82 7.82 13.60
CA TYR A 138 5.85 7.78 12.50
C TYR A 138 5.49 6.33 12.24
N VAL A 139 4.18 6.05 12.17
CA VAL A 139 3.62 4.76 11.79
C VAL A 139 2.82 4.96 10.50
N ILE A 140 3.31 4.39 9.40
CA ILE A 140 2.75 4.63 8.06
C ILE A 140 2.46 3.29 7.38
N SER A 141 1.18 2.92 7.35
CA SER A 141 0.73 1.72 6.64
C SER A 141 0.40 2.01 5.17
N ALA A 142 0.20 0.95 4.38
CA ALA A 142 -0.12 1.02 2.96
C ALA A 142 0.98 1.71 2.12
N CYS A 143 2.24 1.53 2.49
CA CYS A 143 3.42 1.97 1.74
C CYS A 143 3.72 1.08 0.51
N GLY A 144 2.71 0.47 -0.09
CA GLY A 144 2.82 -0.42 -1.25
C GLY A 144 1.86 -0.02 -2.36
N PHE A 145 1.62 -0.93 -3.30
CA PHE A 145 0.66 -0.73 -4.39
C PHE A 145 -0.78 -0.52 -3.89
N ASP A 146 -1.12 -1.03 -2.70
CA ASP A 146 -2.44 -0.90 -2.10
C ASP A 146 -2.92 0.55 -1.94
N SER A 147 -2.00 1.52 -1.83
CA SER A 147 -2.43 2.92 -1.80
C SER A 147 -1.44 3.98 -2.28
N ILE A 148 -0.12 3.76 -2.29
CA ILE A 148 0.83 4.80 -2.76
C ILE A 148 0.48 5.36 -4.14
N PRO A 149 0.16 4.54 -5.16
CA PRO A 149 -0.16 5.07 -6.49
C PRO A 149 -1.34 6.04 -6.51
N ASN A 150 -2.41 5.78 -5.75
CA ASN A 150 -3.56 6.68 -5.71
C ASN A 150 -3.39 7.83 -4.72
N ASP A 151 -2.88 7.57 -3.51
CA ASP A 151 -2.77 8.58 -2.46
C ASP A 151 -1.74 9.65 -2.86
N LEU A 152 -0.54 9.24 -3.30
CA LEU A 152 0.43 10.16 -3.88
C LEU A 152 0.04 10.63 -5.28
N GLY A 153 -0.78 9.87 -6.01
CA GLY A 153 -1.34 10.32 -7.29
C GLY A 153 -2.27 11.53 -7.14
N VAL A 154 -3.06 11.57 -6.07
CA VAL A 154 -3.87 12.75 -5.72
C VAL A 154 -2.98 13.93 -5.34
N VAL A 155 -1.92 13.70 -4.54
CA VAL A 155 -0.93 14.75 -4.23
C VAL A 155 -0.28 15.30 -5.50
N PHE A 156 0.16 14.42 -6.38
CA PHE A 156 0.81 14.78 -7.64
C PHE A 156 -0.12 15.59 -8.53
N LEU A 157 -1.39 15.18 -8.67
CA LEU A 157 -2.40 15.97 -9.36
C LEU A 157 -2.56 17.34 -8.73
N GLU A 158 -2.79 17.39 -7.42
CA GLU A 158 -3.03 18.61 -6.66
C GLU A 158 -1.86 19.62 -6.78
N GLN A 159 -0.61 19.15 -6.75
CA GLN A 159 0.59 19.97 -6.93
C GLN A 159 0.74 20.52 -8.36
N ASN A 160 0.19 19.84 -9.36
CA ASN A 160 0.21 20.28 -10.76
C ASN A 160 -1.07 21.02 -11.18
N PHE A 161 -2.10 21.01 -10.35
CA PHE A 161 -3.41 21.59 -10.64
C PHE A 161 -3.44 23.06 -10.25
N GLU A 162 -3.11 23.96 -11.19
CA GLU A 162 -3.20 25.41 -10.93
C GLU A 162 -4.67 25.83 -10.69
N GLY A 163 -5.06 25.96 -9.43
CA GLY A 163 -6.41 26.26 -8.98
C GLY A 163 -6.85 25.37 -7.82
N THR A 164 -8.15 25.08 -7.72
CA THR A 164 -8.71 24.24 -6.63
C THR A 164 -9.18 22.90 -7.20
N LEU A 165 -8.54 21.80 -6.81
CA LEU A 165 -8.99 20.45 -7.19
C LEU A 165 -10.22 20.05 -6.35
N ASN A 166 -11.32 19.68 -7.02
CA ASN A 166 -12.57 19.28 -6.34
C ASN A 166 -12.64 17.78 -6.08
N SER A 167 -12.31 17.00 -7.10
CA SER A 167 -12.55 15.57 -7.11
C SER A 167 -11.61 14.83 -8.04
N VAL A 168 -11.31 13.59 -7.71
CA VAL A 168 -10.50 12.68 -8.51
C VAL A 168 -11.21 11.33 -8.64
N GLU A 169 -11.36 10.85 -9.86
CA GLU A 169 -11.73 9.47 -10.15
C GLU A 169 -10.54 8.70 -10.70
N SER A 170 -10.13 7.64 -10.02
CA SER A 170 -9.03 6.77 -10.44
C SER A 170 -9.56 5.49 -11.11
N TYR A 171 -8.95 5.12 -12.24
CA TYR A 171 -9.27 3.91 -12.99
C TYR A 171 -8.04 3.03 -13.12
N ILE A 172 -8.08 1.88 -12.44
CA ILE A 172 -6.98 0.91 -12.37
C ILE A 172 -7.17 -0.12 -13.47
N SER A 173 -6.14 -0.29 -14.31
CA SER A 173 -6.04 -1.38 -15.27
C SER A 173 -4.75 -2.16 -15.05
N THR A 174 -4.82 -3.48 -15.17
CA THR A 174 -3.67 -4.39 -15.10
C THR A 174 -3.70 -5.34 -16.26
N HIS A 175 -2.53 -5.68 -16.82
CA HIS A 175 -2.42 -6.71 -17.84
C HIS A 175 -1.10 -7.46 -17.69
N VAL A 176 -1.12 -8.75 -18.03
CA VAL A 176 0.07 -9.56 -18.19
C VAL A 176 0.48 -9.49 -19.66
N ALA A 177 1.77 -9.41 -19.95
CA ALA A 177 2.28 -9.47 -21.32
C ALA A 177 1.79 -10.74 -22.03
N GLU A 178 1.51 -10.64 -23.33
CA GLU A 178 0.85 -11.69 -24.09
C GLU A 178 1.69 -12.99 -24.08
N GLU A 179 3.00 -12.85 -24.24
CA GLU A 179 3.98 -13.93 -24.20
C GLU A 179 3.96 -14.70 -22.86
N GLN A 180 3.60 -14.05 -21.76
CA GLN A 180 3.53 -14.66 -20.43
C GLN A 180 2.12 -15.20 -20.07
N SER A 181 1.13 -15.03 -20.94
CA SER A 181 -0.26 -15.42 -20.64
C SER A 181 -0.45 -16.92 -20.43
N ALA A 182 0.32 -17.77 -21.11
CA ALA A 182 0.30 -19.22 -20.88
C ALA A 182 0.88 -19.58 -19.51
N LEU A 183 2.00 -18.96 -19.14
CA LEU A 183 2.66 -19.18 -17.85
C LEU A 183 1.78 -18.68 -16.69
N ALA A 184 1.20 -17.49 -16.85
CA ALA A 184 0.27 -16.89 -15.88
C ALA A 184 -0.98 -17.75 -15.65
N ARG A 185 -1.56 -18.37 -16.69
CA ARG A 185 -2.69 -19.30 -16.52
C ARG A 185 -2.32 -20.56 -15.73
N ARG A 186 -1.07 -21.01 -15.82
CA ARG A 186 -0.60 -22.23 -15.14
C ARG A 186 -0.19 -21.96 -13.69
N HIS A 187 0.48 -20.85 -13.46
CA HIS A 187 1.12 -20.49 -12.20
C HIS A 187 0.41 -19.36 -11.44
N GLY A 188 -0.70 -18.84 -11.97
CA GLY A 188 -1.43 -17.73 -11.37
C GLY A 188 -0.70 -16.39 -11.51
N VAL A 189 -1.35 -15.36 -10.99
CA VAL A 189 -0.88 -13.96 -11.02
C VAL A 189 -0.86 -13.34 -9.62
N VAL A 190 -1.53 -13.96 -8.65
CA VAL A 190 -1.61 -13.50 -7.26
C VAL A 190 -1.08 -14.60 -6.33
N HIS A 191 -0.24 -14.22 -5.38
CA HIS A 191 0.30 -15.14 -4.39
C HIS A 191 -0.71 -15.34 -3.27
N ARG A 192 -0.74 -16.53 -2.66
CA ARG A 192 -1.67 -16.90 -1.59
C ARG A 192 -1.75 -15.88 -0.46
N GLY A 193 -0.63 -15.32 0.01
CA GLY A 193 -0.63 -14.33 1.10
C GLY A 193 -1.48 -13.07 0.80
N THR A 194 -1.52 -12.63 -0.45
CA THR A 194 -2.39 -11.51 -0.88
C THR A 194 -3.86 -11.94 -0.83
N TRP A 195 -4.16 -13.16 -1.27
CA TRP A 195 -5.51 -13.71 -1.20
C TRP A 195 -6.02 -13.87 0.23
N GLU A 196 -5.19 -14.36 1.15
CA GLU A 196 -5.55 -14.45 2.57
C GLU A 196 -5.91 -13.08 3.15
N SER A 197 -5.13 -12.05 2.80
CA SER A 197 -5.39 -10.67 3.21
C SER A 197 -6.74 -10.17 2.67
N VAL A 198 -7.06 -10.46 1.40
CA VAL A 198 -8.37 -10.13 0.82
C VAL A 198 -9.51 -10.86 1.54
N VAL A 199 -9.38 -12.17 1.80
CA VAL A 199 -10.40 -12.97 2.50
C VAL A 199 -10.69 -12.40 3.89
N TYR A 200 -9.65 -12.07 4.66
CA TYR A 200 -9.82 -11.46 5.98
C TYR A 200 -10.33 -10.03 5.92
N GLY A 201 -9.96 -9.26 4.88
CA GLY A 201 -10.52 -7.95 4.58
C GLY A 201 -12.04 -8.01 4.38
N VAL A 202 -12.53 -8.97 3.59
CA VAL A 202 -13.98 -9.16 3.37
C VAL A 202 -14.69 -9.61 4.65
N THR A 203 -14.10 -10.55 5.38
CA THR A 203 -14.70 -11.16 6.59
C THR A 203 -15.08 -10.11 7.63
N HIS A 204 -14.23 -9.10 7.81
CA HIS A 204 -14.35 -8.15 8.91
C HIS A 204 -14.69 -6.73 8.45
N ARG A 205 -15.06 -6.55 7.18
CA ARG A 205 -15.48 -5.24 6.64
C ARG A 205 -16.61 -4.57 7.44
N ARG A 206 -17.41 -5.37 8.15
CA ARG A 206 -18.54 -4.92 8.99
C ARG A 206 -18.10 -4.18 10.26
N GLU A 207 -16.83 -4.24 10.63
CA GLU A 207 -16.27 -3.52 11.78
C GLU A 207 -15.94 -2.06 11.46
N LEU A 208 -15.71 -1.74 10.18
CA LEU A 208 -15.30 -0.41 9.72
C LEU A 208 -16.27 0.71 10.12
N PRO A 209 -17.62 0.56 10.02
CA PRO A 209 -18.52 1.63 10.41
C PRO A 209 -18.39 2.03 11.89
N ALA A 210 -18.24 1.06 12.80
CA ALA A 210 -18.09 1.33 14.23
C ALA A 210 -16.74 1.98 14.55
N LEU A 211 -15.69 1.54 13.87
CA LEU A 211 -14.34 2.11 13.99
C LEU A 211 -14.30 3.57 13.49
N ARG A 212 -14.88 3.83 12.31
CA ARG A 212 -14.97 5.18 11.73
C ARG A 212 -15.81 6.13 12.56
N LYS A 213 -16.86 5.64 13.22
CA LYS A 213 -17.65 6.47 14.14
C LYS A 213 -16.82 6.96 15.32
N GLN A 214 -15.85 6.17 15.79
CA GLN A 214 -14.94 6.56 16.87
C GLN A 214 -13.84 7.50 16.38
N LEU A 215 -13.22 7.19 15.25
CA LEU A 215 -12.16 8.02 14.65
C LEU A 215 -12.67 9.39 14.17
N TYR A 216 -13.90 9.44 13.69
CA TYR A 216 -14.45 10.57 12.95
C TYR A 216 -15.80 10.99 13.54
N PRO A 217 -15.83 11.51 14.79
CA PRO A 217 -17.06 11.96 15.42
C PRO A 217 -17.67 13.15 14.65
N ASP A 218 -16.82 14.03 14.13
CA ASP A 218 -17.23 15.19 13.34
C ASP A 218 -17.44 14.83 11.87
N ARG A 219 -18.20 15.63 11.14
CA ARG A 219 -18.34 15.47 9.68
C ARG A 219 -17.44 16.47 8.97
N LEU A 220 -16.87 16.05 7.84
CA LEU A 220 -16.26 16.99 6.92
C LEU A 220 -17.30 18.02 6.44
N PRO A 221 -16.88 19.25 6.10
CA PRO A 221 -17.78 20.23 5.53
C PRO A 221 -18.53 19.68 4.32
N PRO A 222 -19.80 20.08 4.11
CA PRO A 222 -20.55 19.63 2.95
C PRO A 222 -19.88 20.14 1.66
N PHE A 223 -19.78 19.26 0.67
CA PHE A 223 -19.31 19.64 -0.65
C PHE A 223 -20.45 20.25 -1.49
N THR A 224 -20.25 21.46 -2.02
CA THR A 224 -21.17 22.11 -2.97
C THR A 224 -21.32 21.27 -4.24
N HIS A 225 -20.19 20.89 -4.85
CA HIS A 225 -20.14 20.03 -6.03
C HIS A 225 -19.67 18.64 -5.65
N LYS A 226 -20.61 17.71 -5.50
CA LYS A 226 -20.34 16.35 -5.04
C LYS A 226 -19.86 15.46 -6.17
N LEU A 227 -18.83 14.67 -5.89
CA LEU A 227 -18.43 13.58 -6.77
C LEU A 227 -19.52 12.51 -6.80
N CYS A 228 -20.05 12.22 -7.99
CA CYS A 228 -21.04 11.16 -8.19
C CYS A 228 -20.32 9.80 -8.25
N LYS A 229 -20.40 9.03 -7.16
CA LYS A 229 -19.86 7.66 -7.11
C LYS A 229 -20.71 6.74 -7.98
N ARG A 230 -20.06 6.03 -8.89
CA ARG A 230 -20.72 5.16 -9.85
C ARG A 230 -20.66 3.70 -9.41
N SER A 231 -21.67 2.93 -9.79
CA SER A 231 -21.61 1.47 -9.73
C SER A 231 -20.92 0.95 -11.01
N ILE A 232 -21.42 -0.13 -11.60
CA ILE A 232 -20.98 -0.62 -12.90
C ILE A 232 -21.30 0.43 -13.98
N HIS A 233 -20.29 0.83 -14.74
CA HIS A 233 -20.44 1.78 -15.84
C HIS A 233 -19.42 1.54 -16.95
N LYS A 234 -19.58 2.22 -18.09
CA LYS A 234 -18.58 2.22 -19.16
C LYS A 234 -17.71 3.46 -19.09
N LYS A 235 -16.42 3.31 -19.39
CA LYS A 235 -15.47 4.40 -19.58
C LYS A 235 -14.31 3.92 -20.47
N ASP A 236 -13.81 4.79 -21.34
CA ASP A 236 -12.65 4.54 -22.21
C ASP A 236 -12.72 3.22 -22.99
N GLY A 237 -13.91 2.86 -23.47
CA GLY A 237 -14.15 1.63 -24.23
C GLY A 237 -14.30 0.35 -23.41
N GLY A 238 -14.06 0.40 -22.09
CA GLY A 238 -14.18 -0.74 -21.18
C GLY A 238 -15.30 -0.61 -20.15
N TRP A 239 -15.30 -1.54 -19.21
CA TRP A 239 -16.25 -1.66 -18.11
C TRP A 239 -15.57 -1.40 -16.77
N CYS A 240 -16.21 -0.60 -15.93
CA CYS A 240 -15.68 -0.18 -14.65
C CYS A 240 -16.57 -0.61 -13.50
N VAL A 241 -15.96 -0.94 -12.36
CA VAL A 241 -16.64 -1.30 -11.10
C VAL A 241 -15.85 -0.74 -9.92
N PRO A 242 -16.51 -0.32 -8.81
CA PRO A 242 -15.80 0.16 -7.64
C PRO A 242 -14.71 -0.80 -7.17
N PHE A 243 -13.51 -0.27 -6.91
CA PHE A 243 -12.41 -1.05 -6.36
C PHE A 243 -12.61 -1.26 -4.85
N PRO A 244 -12.69 -2.51 -4.34
CA PRO A 244 -12.97 -2.79 -2.94
C PRO A 244 -11.72 -2.76 -2.03
N GLY A 245 -10.61 -2.16 -2.46
CA GLY A 245 -9.36 -2.09 -1.70
C GLY A 245 -9.23 -0.89 -0.76
N ALA A 246 -8.02 -0.68 -0.24
CA ALA A 246 -7.75 0.30 0.80
C ALA A 246 -7.71 1.77 0.32
N ASP A 247 -7.46 2.01 -0.97
CA ASP A 247 -7.29 3.36 -1.54
C ASP A 247 -8.36 4.36 -1.11
N SER A 248 -9.64 4.00 -1.23
CA SER A 248 -10.73 4.91 -0.85
C SER A 248 -10.69 5.28 0.63
N SER A 249 -10.24 4.37 1.49
CA SER A 249 -10.11 4.65 2.92
C SER A 249 -8.90 5.53 3.22
N ILE A 250 -7.77 5.22 2.61
CA ILE A 250 -6.52 5.96 2.81
C ILE A 250 -6.63 7.38 2.27
N VAL A 251 -7.07 7.56 1.02
CA VAL A 251 -7.24 8.90 0.43
C VAL A 251 -8.27 9.71 1.23
N TYR A 252 -9.37 9.09 1.67
CA TYR A 252 -10.34 9.78 2.53
C TYR A 252 -9.69 10.28 3.83
N ARG A 253 -8.88 9.43 4.48
CA ARG A 253 -8.15 9.80 5.70
C ARG A 253 -7.12 10.90 5.44
N SER A 254 -6.33 10.80 4.37
CA SER A 254 -5.36 11.81 3.94
C SER A 254 -6.01 13.19 3.78
N GLN A 255 -7.13 13.24 3.05
CA GLN A 255 -7.82 14.49 2.76
C GLN A 255 -8.51 15.07 4.00
N ARG A 256 -8.99 14.21 4.89
CA ARG A 256 -9.58 14.62 6.16
C ARG A 256 -8.55 15.21 7.12
N GLU A 257 -7.41 14.55 7.29
CA GLU A 257 -6.37 15.01 8.20
C GLU A 257 -5.70 16.29 7.67
N LEU A 258 -5.47 16.37 6.35
CA LEU A 258 -5.02 17.60 5.71
C LEU A 258 -5.98 18.77 5.96
N HIS A 259 -7.29 18.54 5.85
CA HIS A 259 -8.30 19.56 6.16
C HIS A 259 -8.21 20.00 7.62
N ASN A 260 -8.12 19.07 8.57
CA ASN A 260 -8.02 19.40 9.99
C ASN A 260 -6.75 20.21 10.32
N HIS A 261 -5.63 19.97 9.62
CA HIS A 261 -4.36 20.66 9.88
C HIS A 261 -4.23 22.01 9.17
N THR A 262 -4.78 22.13 7.97
CA THR A 262 -4.52 23.29 7.08
C THR A 262 -5.77 24.09 6.73
N ASN A 263 -6.95 23.63 7.16
CA ASN A 263 -8.25 24.13 6.71
C ASN A 263 -8.48 24.04 5.18
N LYS A 264 -7.60 23.35 4.45
CA LYS A 264 -7.74 23.13 3.01
C LYS A 264 -8.98 22.30 2.72
N ARG A 265 -9.71 22.65 1.66
CA ARG A 265 -10.84 21.86 1.18
C ARG A 265 -10.38 20.43 0.85
N PRO A 266 -11.04 19.38 1.38
CA PRO A 266 -10.72 18.00 1.02
C PRO A 266 -11.02 17.71 -0.45
N VAL A 267 -10.13 17.01 -1.14
CA VAL A 267 -10.40 16.44 -2.47
C VAL A 267 -11.29 15.21 -2.32
N GLN A 268 -12.38 15.13 -3.10
CA GLN A 268 -13.23 13.96 -3.13
C GLN A 268 -12.60 12.86 -4.00
N PHE A 269 -12.69 11.60 -3.58
CA PHE A 269 -12.04 10.50 -4.29
C PHE A 269 -12.97 9.31 -4.52
N ALA A 270 -12.86 8.71 -5.71
CA ALA A 270 -13.43 7.40 -6.03
C ALA A 270 -12.45 6.62 -6.90
N VAL A 271 -12.43 5.30 -6.74
CA VAL A 271 -11.53 4.41 -7.47
C VAL A 271 -12.29 3.21 -8.03
N TYR A 272 -11.93 2.82 -9.25
CA TYR A 272 -12.60 1.77 -10.00
C TYR A 272 -11.56 0.85 -10.64
N PHE A 273 -11.86 -0.44 -10.69
CA PHE A 273 -11.21 -1.31 -11.67
C PHE A 273 -11.78 -1.04 -13.05
N HIS A 274 -10.94 -1.09 -14.07
CA HIS A 274 -11.30 -1.02 -15.48
C HIS A 274 -10.94 -2.33 -16.18
N PHE A 275 -11.92 -2.90 -16.89
CA PHE A 275 -11.80 -4.14 -17.63
C PHE A 275 -12.06 -3.89 -19.12
N PRO A 276 -11.30 -4.52 -20.02
CA PRO A 276 -11.44 -4.28 -21.46
C PRO A 276 -12.78 -4.81 -22.01
N ASN A 277 -13.41 -5.78 -21.36
CA ASN A 277 -14.66 -6.37 -21.82
C ASN A 277 -15.57 -6.82 -20.66
N LEU A 278 -16.85 -7.04 -20.97
CA LEU A 278 -17.88 -7.41 -19.99
C LEU A 278 -17.60 -8.78 -19.35
N LEU A 279 -17.03 -9.73 -20.10
CA LEU A 279 -16.78 -11.08 -19.59
C LEU A 279 -15.74 -11.06 -18.46
N SER A 280 -14.65 -10.31 -18.62
CA SER A 280 -13.65 -10.12 -17.55
C SER A 280 -14.28 -9.48 -16.30
N LEU A 281 -15.15 -8.48 -16.47
CA LEU A 281 -15.89 -7.90 -15.35
C LEU A 281 -16.77 -8.94 -14.64
N LEU A 282 -17.58 -9.70 -15.40
CA LEU A 282 -18.48 -10.71 -14.84
C LEU A 282 -17.71 -11.80 -14.08
N ALA A 283 -16.55 -12.22 -14.60
CA ALA A 283 -15.68 -13.18 -13.92
C ALA A 283 -15.18 -12.64 -12.56
N VAL A 284 -14.73 -11.38 -12.50
CA VAL A 284 -14.28 -10.76 -11.23
C VAL A 284 -15.43 -10.56 -10.26
N LEU A 285 -16.61 -10.15 -10.73
CA LEU A 285 -17.81 -10.04 -9.89
C LEU A 285 -18.22 -11.40 -9.30
N PHE A 286 -18.08 -12.47 -10.08
CA PHE A 286 -18.39 -13.82 -9.62
C PHE A 286 -17.40 -14.29 -8.54
N VAL A 287 -16.09 -14.06 -8.72
CA VAL A 287 -15.09 -14.33 -7.67
C VAL A 287 -15.37 -13.47 -6.43
N GLY A 288 -15.74 -12.20 -6.61
CA GLY A 288 -16.14 -11.31 -5.50
C GLY A 288 -17.36 -11.83 -4.75
N PHE A 289 -18.36 -12.38 -5.44
CA PHE A 289 -19.53 -13.01 -4.84
C PHE A 289 -19.13 -14.25 -4.02
N ILE A 290 -18.29 -15.12 -4.57
CA ILE A 290 -17.74 -16.29 -3.86
C ILE A 290 -17.03 -15.85 -2.58
N LEU A 291 -16.15 -14.85 -2.66
CA LEU A 291 -15.43 -14.31 -1.49
C LEU A 291 -16.42 -13.83 -0.41
N VAL A 292 -17.44 -13.06 -0.79
CA VAL A 292 -18.44 -12.56 0.18
C VAL A 292 -19.20 -13.70 0.83
N VAL A 293 -19.73 -14.65 0.06
CA VAL A 293 -20.54 -15.76 0.60
C VAL A 293 -19.70 -16.68 1.48
N PHE A 294 -18.53 -17.10 1.00
CA PHE A 294 -17.72 -18.09 1.71
C PHE A 294 -16.94 -17.47 2.88
N SER A 295 -16.74 -16.16 2.93
CA SER A 295 -16.14 -15.51 4.10
C SER A 295 -17.06 -15.44 5.34
N MET A 296 -18.36 -15.70 5.18
CA MET A 296 -19.37 -15.50 6.24
C MET A 296 -19.20 -16.43 7.44
N THR A 297 -18.78 -17.68 7.25
CA THR A 297 -18.58 -18.64 8.33
C THR A 297 -17.12 -19.05 8.45
N LYS A 298 -16.68 -19.46 9.64
CA LYS A 298 -15.30 -19.93 9.85
C LYS A 298 -14.96 -21.12 8.97
N VAL A 299 -15.90 -22.06 8.78
CA VAL A 299 -15.70 -23.29 8.00
C VAL A 299 -15.49 -22.95 6.52
N THR A 300 -16.43 -22.22 5.91
CA THR A 300 -16.34 -21.85 4.49
C THR A 300 -15.19 -20.88 4.23
N ARG A 301 -14.83 -20.04 5.21
CA ARG A 301 -13.67 -19.16 5.12
C ARG A 301 -12.37 -19.96 5.06
N ASN A 302 -12.24 -21.00 5.89
CA ASN A 302 -11.07 -21.88 5.82
C ASN A 302 -10.92 -22.52 4.44
N TRP A 303 -12.03 -22.88 3.76
CA TRP A 303 -11.95 -23.38 2.38
C TRP A 303 -11.35 -22.35 1.40
N LEU A 304 -11.68 -21.06 1.54
CA LEU A 304 -11.03 -20.00 0.74
C LEU A 304 -9.53 -19.96 0.98
N ILE A 305 -9.09 -20.16 2.23
CA ILE A 305 -7.68 -20.08 2.66
C ILE A 305 -6.90 -21.34 2.24
N ASP A 306 -7.51 -22.52 2.38
CA ASP A 306 -6.87 -23.82 2.15
C ASP A 306 -6.85 -24.21 0.67
N TYR A 307 -7.85 -23.75 -0.11
CA TYR A 307 -7.98 -24.05 -1.54
C TYR A 307 -8.06 -22.78 -2.42
N PRO A 308 -7.11 -21.85 -2.30
CA PRO A 308 -7.19 -20.54 -2.98
C PRO A 308 -7.23 -20.70 -4.50
N ARG A 309 -6.51 -21.68 -5.06
CA ARG A 309 -6.51 -21.97 -6.51
C ARG A 309 -7.89 -22.35 -7.04
N LEU A 310 -8.67 -23.10 -6.26
CA LEU A 310 -10.02 -23.51 -6.65
C LEU A 310 -10.97 -22.31 -6.68
N PHE A 311 -10.99 -21.52 -5.60
CA PHE A 311 -11.92 -20.39 -5.44
C PHE A 311 -11.53 -19.14 -6.23
N SER A 312 -10.31 -19.09 -6.77
CA SER A 312 -9.85 -18.04 -7.68
C SER A 312 -9.79 -18.49 -9.14
N PHE A 313 -10.27 -19.70 -9.47
CA PHE A 313 -10.20 -20.28 -10.82
C PHE A 313 -8.79 -20.28 -11.42
N GLY A 314 -7.78 -20.58 -10.59
CA GLY A 314 -6.37 -20.66 -10.99
C GLY A 314 -5.59 -19.35 -10.91
N ALA A 315 -6.24 -18.21 -10.61
CA ALA A 315 -5.56 -16.93 -10.55
C ALA A 315 -4.62 -16.79 -9.33
N VAL A 316 -4.92 -17.51 -8.23
CA VAL A 316 -4.13 -17.50 -6.99
C VAL A 316 -3.37 -18.81 -6.80
N THR A 317 -2.07 -18.73 -6.55
CA THR A 317 -1.21 -19.89 -6.24
C THR A 317 -0.12 -19.55 -5.21
N ASP A 318 0.64 -20.55 -4.78
CA ASP A 318 1.88 -20.37 -3.98
C ASP A 318 3.15 -20.22 -4.86
N ASP A 319 3.02 -20.35 -6.19
CA ASP A 319 4.15 -20.48 -7.13
C ASP A 319 4.04 -19.47 -8.28
N VAL A 320 3.66 -18.23 -7.97
CA VAL A 320 3.66 -17.15 -8.98
C VAL A 320 5.10 -16.90 -9.43
N LYS A 321 5.34 -17.05 -10.73
CA LYS A 321 6.69 -16.94 -11.31
C LYS A 321 7.14 -15.49 -11.43
N GLU A 322 8.42 -15.25 -11.16
CA GLU A 322 9.06 -13.93 -11.33
C GLU A 322 8.83 -13.38 -12.75
N GLU A 323 8.94 -14.23 -13.76
CA GLU A 323 8.71 -13.83 -15.16
C GLU A 323 7.28 -13.34 -15.42
N VAL A 324 6.27 -13.93 -14.76
CA VAL A 324 4.88 -13.41 -14.83
C VAL A 324 4.79 -12.07 -14.13
N MET A 325 5.35 -11.96 -12.92
CA MET A 325 5.26 -10.74 -12.12
C MET A 325 5.96 -9.56 -12.78
N ASP A 326 7.17 -9.76 -13.30
CA ASP A 326 7.99 -8.72 -13.94
C ASP A 326 7.43 -8.25 -15.28
N ASN A 327 6.60 -9.09 -15.92
CA ASN A 327 5.85 -8.77 -17.14
C ASN A 327 4.35 -8.54 -16.88
N THR A 328 3.97 -8.23 -15.64
CA THR A 328 2.65 -7.71 -15.31
C THR A 328 2.73 -6.19 -15.19
N TYR A 329 1.96 -5.49 -16.01
CA TYR A 329 1.93 -4.04 -16.06
C TYR A 329 0.64 -3.51 -15.44
N PHE A 330 0.71 -2.30 -14.91
CA PHE A 330 -0.47 -1.57 -14.45
C PHE A 330 -0.43 -0.11 -14.88
N GLN A 331 -1.62 0.46 -14.94
CA GLN A 331 -1.82 1.90 -15.01
C GLN A 331 -3.00 2.31 -14.13
N MET A 332 -2.89 3.49 -13.55
CA MET A 332 -3.98 4.20 -12.89
C MET A 332 -4.14 5.54 -13.58
N LEU A 333 -5.31 5.77 -14.16
CA LEU A 333 -5.68 7.06 -14.74
C LEU A 333 -6.51 7.82 -13.73
N LEU A 334 -5.94 8.90 -13.19
CA LEU A 334 -6.58 9.77 -12.21
C LEU A 334 -7.15 10.99 -12.94
N TYR A 335 -8.46 11.04 -13.06
CA TYR A 335 -9.21 12.13 -13.67
C TYR A 335 -9.56 13.16 -12.60
N GLY A 336 -8.82 14.26 -12.56
CA GLY A 336 -9.07 15.41 -11.69
C GLY A 336 -10.04 16.39 -12.33
N GLU A 337 -11.04 16.83 -11.57
CA GLU A 337 -11.93 17.94 -11.92
C GLU A 337 -11.89 18.98 -10.80
N GLY A 338 -11.92 20.26 -11.17
CA GLY A 338 -11.83 21.37 -10.23
C GLY A 338 -12.02 22.71 -10.92
N TRP A 339 -11.43 23.74 -10.33
CA TRP A 339 -11.55 25.11 -10.80
C TRP A 339 -10.21 25.73 -11.15
N GLU A 340 -10.20 26.61 -12.14
CA GLU A 340 -9.07 27.52 -12.38
C GLU A 340 -8.86 28.48 -11.21
N LYS A 341 -7.63 28.95 -11.04
CA LYS A 341 -7.27 29.92 -9.99
C LYS A 341 -8.16 31.17 -10.06
N GLY A 342 -8.81 31.51 -8.94
CA GLY A 342 -9.69 32.69 -8.83
C GLY A 342 -11.12 32.48 -9.33
N SER A 343 -11.48 31.27 -9.76
CA SER A 343 -12.88 30.94 -10.09
C SER A 343 -13.76 30.91 -8.84
N ASP A 344 -15.05 31.15 -9.06
CA ASP A 344 -16.11 30.98 -8.06
C ASP A 344 -16.43 29.48 -7.86
N GLU A 345 -16.00 28.90 -6.73
CA GLU A 345 -16.20 27.49 -6.38
C GLU A 345 -17.67 27.12 -6.12
N THR A 346 -18.59 28.09 -6.10
CA THR A 346 -20.04 27.81 -6.08
C THR A 346 -20.57 27.36 -7.44
N LYS A 347 -19.86 27.67 -8.53
CA LYS A 347 -20.18 27.22 -9.90
C LYS A 347 -19.59 25.83 -10.18
N PRO A 348 -20.14 25.08 -11.15
CA PRO A 348 -19.58 23.77 -11.52
C PRO A 348 -18.08 23.84 -11.86
N PRO A 349 -17.28 22.80 -11.56
CA PRO A 349 -15.89 22.68 -11.97
C PRO A 349 -15.69 23.00 -13.46
N ASN A 350 -14.71 23.84 -13.77
CA ASN A 350 -14.40 24.31 -15.14
C ASN A 350 -13.03 23.86 -15.65
N LYS A 351 -12.23 23.19 -14.81
CA LYS A 351 -10.90 22.69 -15.15
C LYS A 351 -10.82 21.18 -14.96
N LYS A 352 -10.15 20.51 -15.90
CA LYS A 352 -9.88 19.06 -15.84
C LYS A 352 -8.41 18.80 -16.02
N MET A 353 -7.88 17.77 -15.40
CA MET A 353 -6.51 17.31 -15.57
C MET A 353 -6.47 15.80 -15.42
N VAL A 354 -5.62 15.12 -16.18
CA VAL A 354 -5.44 13.68 -16.06
C VAL A 354 -3.99 13.37 -15.73
N ALA A 355 -3.80 12.72 -14.59
CA ALA A 355 -2.53 12.10 -14.23
C ALA A 355 -2.58 10.60 -14.52
N LYS A 356 -1.44 10.06 -14.90
CA LYS A 356 -1.21 8.63 -15.07
C LYS A 356 -0.14 8.20 -14.09
N VAL A 357 -0.46 7.19 -13.27
CA VAL A 357 0.51 6.46 -12.47
C VAL A 357 0.67 5.06 -13.06
N SER A 358 1.87 4.68 -13.48
CA SER A 358 2.08 3.41 -14.18
C SER A 358 3.39 2.74 -13.80
N GLY A 359 3.44 1.43 -13.96
CA GLY A 359 4.63 0.64 -13.68
C GLY A 359 4.42 -0.83 -14.00
N ARG A 360 5.34 -1.65 -13.50
CA ARG A 360 5.31 -3.11 -13.62
C ARG A 360 5.36 -3.77 -12.25
N ASN A 361 5.03 -5.05 -12.22
CA ASN A 361 5.03 -5.88 -11.03
C ASN A 361 4.27 -5.20 -9.86
N PRO A 362 2.97 -4.90 -10.03
CA PRO A 362 2.19 -4.13 -9.05
C PRO A 362 2.20 -4.81 -7.68
N GLY A 363 2.01 -6.12 -7.62
CA GLY A 363 1.86 -6.85 -6.36
C GLY A 363 3.09 -6.84 -5.47
N TYR A 364 4.29 -6.92 -6.04
CA TYR A 364 5.51 -7.19 -5.26
C TYR A 364 6.65 -6.25 -5.62
N GLY A 365 6.99 -6.11 -6.91
CA GLY A 365 8.08 -5.23 -7.35
C GLY A 365 7.84 -3.75 -7.04
N ALA A 366 6.80 -3.16 -7.65
CA ALA A 366 6.43 -1.76 -7.38
C ALA A 366 6.08 -1.55 -5.90
N THR A 367 5.45 -2.54 -5.26
CA THR A 367 5.15 -2.53 -3.82
C THR A 367 6.41 -2.40 -2.97
N VAL A 368 7.46 -3.22 -3.19
CA VAL A 368 8.66 -3.17 -2.36
C VAL A 368 9.53 -1.94 -2.65
N VAL A 369 9.56 -1.47 -3.90
CA VAL A 369 10.18 -0.18 -4.25
C VAL A 369 9.49 0.94 -3.46
N ALA A 370 8.16 0.99 -3.50
CA ALA A 370 7.38 1.99 -2.77
C ALA A 370 7.61 1.90 -1.24
N LEU A 371 7.68 0.69 -0.70
CA LEU A 371 7.89 0.43 0.71
C LEU A 371 9.26 0.90 1.19
N LEU A 372 10.32 0.49 0.50
CA LEU A 372 11.70 0.83 0.87
C LEU A 372 11.97 2.31 0.68
N HIS A 373 11.45 2.93 -0.39
CA HIS A 373 11.58 4.37 -0.58
C HIS A 373 10.86 5.15 0.52
N SER A 374 9.71 4.69 0.99
CA SER A 374 9.00 5.27 2.15
C SER A 374 9.83 5.15 3.44
N ALA A 375 10.45 3.99 3.69
CA ALA A 375 11.36 3.80 4.81
C ALA A 375 12.58 4.73 4.74
N LEU A 376 13.16 4.91 3.56
CA LEU A 376 14.27 5.83 3.34
C LEU A 376 13.85 7.29 3.50
N THR A 377 12.62 7.67 3.12
CA THR A 377 12.11 9.02 3.38
C THR A 377 12.06 9.30 4.87
N LEU A 378 11.58 8.35 5.68
CA LEU A 378 11.56 8.45 7.14
C LEU A 378 12.96 8.56 7.77
N LEU A 379 14.00 8.11 7.09
CA LEU A 379 15.38 8.23 7.58
C LEU A 379 16.00 9.60 7.36
N HIS A 380 15.54 10.32 6.32
CA HIS A 380 16.26 11.49 5.81
C HIS A 380 15.43 12.77 5.78
N HIS A 381 14.10 12.68 5.81
CA HIS A 381 13.21 13.81 5.52
C HIS A 381 12.12 14.00 6.59
N THR A 382 12.35 13.57 7.83
CA THR A 382 11.38 13.75 8.94
C THR A 382 11.12 15.22 9.27
N ASP A 383 12.00 16.12 8.87
CA ASP A 383 11.87 17.58 8.93
C ASP A 383 10.83 18.14 7.95
N HIS A 384 10.51 17.41 6.87
CA HIS A 384 9.49 17.74 5.89
C HIS A 384 8.15 17.03 6.17
N MET A 385 8.02 16.38 7.33
CA MET A 385 6.83 15.61 7.72
C MET A 385 6.08 16.32 8.87
N PRO A 386 4.76 16.10 9.01
CA PRO A 386 4.00 16.72 10.09
C PRO A 386 4.50 16.31 11.49
N PRO A 387 5.03 17.23 12.32
CA PRO A 387 5.48 16.91 13.66
C PRO A 387 4.30 16.60 14.60
N PRO A 388 4.51 15.92 15.74
CA PRO A 388 5.77 15.33 16.21
C PRO A 388 5.99 13.87 15.77
N GLY A 389 5.14 13.34 14.89
CA GLY A 389 4.99 11.90 14.68
C GLY A 389 3.52 11.54 14.49
N GLY A 390 3.16 10.32 14.87
CA GLY A 390 1.78 9.82 14.84
C GLY A 390 1.57 8.70 13.83
N VAL A 391 0.32 8.28 13.71
CA VAL A 391 -0.09 7.35 12.65
C VAL A 391 -0.55 8.20 11.50
N LEU A 392 0.20 8.20 10.39
CA LEU A 392 -0.08 9.03 9.22
C LEU A 392 -0.45 8.18 8.00
N THR A 393 -1.08 8.81 7.00
CA THR A 393 -1.20 8.23 5.65
C THR A 393 0.01 8.59 4.80
N THR A 394 0.20 7.90 3.67
CA THR A 394 1.34 8.15 2.78
C THR A 394 1.29 9.55 2.17
N ALA A 395 0.13 10.05 1.76
CA ALA A 395 0.01 11.43 1.27
C ALA A 395 0.27 12.48 2.33
N LEU A 396 -0.16 12.29 3.58
CA LEU A 396 0.10 13.28 4.61
C LEU A 396 1.57 13.25 5.05
N ALA A 397 2.15 12.05 5.16
CA ALA A 397 3.55 11.86 5.52
C ALA A 397 4.50 12.39 4.44
N PHE A 398 4.23 12.15 3.16
CA PHE A 398 5.23 12.30 2.11
C PHE A 398 4.94 13.40 1.08
N ARG A 399 3.86 14.17 1.25
CA ARG A 399 3.45 15.21 0.29
C ARG A 399 4.55 16.20 -0.03
N ASP A 400 5.28 16.66 0.98
CA ASP A 400 6.29 17.71 0.86
C ASP A 400 7.73 17.12 0.82
N THR A 401 7.85 15.85 0.43
CA THR A 401 9.13 15.13 0.32
C THR A 401 9.48 14.83 -1.14
N ASP A 402 10.65 14.26 -1.38
CA ASP A 402 11.13 13.83 -2.71
C ASP A 402 10.63 12.42 -3.13
N LEU A 403 9.70 11.82 -2.36
CA LEU A 403 9.28 10.43 -2.57
C LEU A 403 8.70 10.20 -3.96
N ILE A 404 7.83 11.08 -4.46
CA ILE A 404 7.22 10.95 -5.80
C ILE A 404 8.30 10.93 -6.88
N GLN A 405 9.31 11.79 -6.77
CA GLN A 405 10.41 11.91 -7.72
C GLN A 405 11.28 10.66 -7.73
N ARG A 406 11.62 10.12 -6.54
CA ARG A 406 12.37 8.87 -6.43
C ARG A 406 11.59 7.68 -6.99
N LEU A 407 10.30 7.57 -6.68
CA LEU A 407 9.43 6.53 -7.23
C LEU A 407 9.32 6.62 -8.76
N HIS A 408 9.19 7.84 -9.30
CA HIS A 408 9.22 8.07 -10.75
C HIS A 408 10.54 7.58 -11.36
N HIS A 409 11.68 7.83 -10.73
CA HIS A 409 12.97 7.35 -11.22
C HIS A 409 13.05 5.82 -11.23
N ASP A 410 12.60 5.16 -10.16
CA ASP A 410 12.71 3.71 -9.95
C ASP A 410 11.50 2.91 -10.49
N GLY A 411 10.82 3.44 -11.51
CA GLY A 411 9.89 2.69 -12.37
C GLY A 411 8.41 2.81 -12.02
N LEU A 412 8.05 3.52 -10.95
CA LEU A 412 6.67 3.90 -10.64
C LEU A 412 6.41 5.32 -11.18
N LYS A 413 6.08 5.42 -12.46
CA LYS A 413 5.99 6.68 -13.21
C LYS A 413 4.74 7.47 -12.83
N PHE A 414 4.94 8.73 -12.45
CA PHE A 414 3.90 9.76 -12.30
C PHE A 414 4.00 10.77 -13.45
N GLU A 415 2.92 10.97 -14.22
CA GLU A 415 2.92 11.80 -15.43
C GLU A 415 1.59 12.56 -15.57
N ILE A 416 1.62 13.83 -15.98
CA ILE A 416 0.42 14.55 -16.44
C ILE A 416 0.25 14.30 -17.94
N ILE A 417 -0.84 13.64 -18.33
CA ILE A 417 -1.09 13.25 -19.72
C ILE A 417 -2.13 14.14 -20.41
N GLN A 418 -2.89 14.93 -19.65
CA GLN A 418 -3.84 15.92 -20.16
C GLN A 418 -3.94 17.08 -19.16
N LYS A 419 -3.84 18.32 -19.64
CA LYS A 419 -3.93 19.55 -18.85
C LYS A 419 -5.26 20.27 -19.00
#